data_AF-A0A847V166-F1
#
_entry.id   AF-A0A847V166-F1
#
_cell.length_a   1.000
_cell.length_b   1.000
_cell.length_c   1.000
_cell.angle_alpha   90.00
_cell.angle_beta   90.00
_cell.angle_gamma   90.00
#
_symmetry.space_group_name_H-M   'P 1'
#
loop_
_entity.id
_entity.type
_entity.pdbx_description
1 polymer ?
#
loop_
_entity_poly.entity_id
_entity_poly.type
_entity_poly.pdbx_seq_one_letter_code
_entity_poly.pdbx_strand_id
1 'polypeptide(L)'
;MAGEASEEGVEGAGNGEEAVVEAALFAAGRPLTAAEIAELTDLPIRVARRFADELVREYSERAGGLEVREFEGRYVMQVRSTVADRVSKVGPQELDPPLLRTLAVIARHQPIPQSELARVRGNKSYGHVRELLERGLIRAEKDGRTKIITTTKSFAEYFGLDFDDPDFVRRAMEGRRLGVTPMYRSLAERMGLEYDVVNPYQPNKNDIQAMKGLDLLVIAPGYAERAREHYSGELIEAGVRTFTQLKESIRLIAEMAGSADPAKAASLLEEVDAVLAGYRERAIGARPIKPLSPMIEEISLDLGISTDEKGIPAAPDYKGVEAEIQVPTHQPYEMDIIERIRERYEALLKGVADVGRSKEADQNDG
;
A
#
# COMPACT_ATOMS: atom_id res chain seq x y z
N MET A 1 -16.71 6.29 -50.38
CA MET A 1 -15.28 6.23 -50.72
C MET A 1 -14.53 6.92 -49.60
N ALA A 2 -14.27 6.17 -48.53
CA ALA A 2 -13.42 6.59 -47.43
C ALA A 2 -12.00 6.21 -47.81
N GLY A 3 -11.10 7.20 -47.81
CA GLY A 3 -9.70 6.99 -48.13
C GLY A 3 -9.02 6.23 -47.00
N GLU A 4 -8.50 5.06 -47.35
CA GLU A 4 -7.50 4.31 -46.60
C GLU A 4 -6.23 5.17 -46.51
N ALA A 5 -6.03 5.85 -45.38
CA ALA A 5 -4.74 6.42 -45.03
C ALA A 5 -3.91 5.33 -44.33
N SER A 6 -3.23 4.54 -45.17
CA SER A 6 -1.95 3.86 -44.96
C SER A 6 -1.42 3.74 -43.52
N GLU A 7 -1.48 2.51 -42.99
CA GLU A 7 -0.79 2.04 -41.77
C GLU A 7 0.74 1.86 -41.95
N GLU A 8 1.32 2.28 -43.07
CA GLU A 8 2.72 1.97 -43.46
C GLU A 8 3.80 2.82 -42.76
N GLY A 9 3.45 3.68 -41.80
CA GLY A 9 4.42 4.54 -41.10
C GLY A 9 4.98 4.00 -39.77
N VAL A 10 4.51 2.83 -39.30
CA VAL A 10 4.70 2.41 -37.89
C VAL A 10 5.87 1.43 -37.68
N GLU A 11 6.45 0.85 -38.73
CA GLU A 11 7.50 -0.18 -38.62
C GLU A 11 8.95 0.37 -38.48
N GLY A 12 9.12 1.69 -38.35
CA GLY A 12 10.45 2.33 -38.31
C GLY A 12 10.83 3.06 -37.02
N ALA A 13 9.92 3.24 -36.07
CA ALA A 13 10.20 3.94 -34.82
C ALA A 13 10.90 2.98 -33.85
N GLY A 14 12.23 3.09 -33.75
CA GLY A 14 13.07 2.23 -32.93
C GLY A 14 13.26 2.77 -31.51
N ASN A 15 14.21 2.19 -30.77
CA ASN A 15 14.65 2.66 -29.44
C ASN A 15 15.03 4.16 -29.37
N GLY A 16 15.15 4.87 -30.50
CA GLY A 16 15.53 6.27 -30.56
C GLY A 16 14.40 7.21 -30.14
N GLU A 17 13.19 6.98 -30.61
CA GLU A 17 12.03 7.82 -30.31
C GLU A 17 11.57 7.64 -28.86
N GLU A 18 11.58 6.41 -28.35
CA GLU A 18 11.32 6.11 -26.94
C GLU A 18 12.34 6.81 -26.02
N ALA A 19 13.63 6.80 -26.38
CA ALA A 19 14.66 7.54 -25.66
C ALA A 19 14.44 9.07 -25.68
N VAL A 20 13.86 9.62 -26.74
CA VAL A 20 13.48 11.04 -26.80
C VAL A 20 12.32 11.33 -25.86
N VAL A 21 11.30 10.46 -25.80
CA VAL A 21 10.19 10.60 -24.83
C VAL A 21 10.71 10.54 -23.39
N GLU A 22 11.58 9.56 -23.10
CA GLU A 22 12.20 9.40 -21.78
C GLU A 22 13.00 10.66 -21.38
N ALA A 23 13.87 11.13 -22.29
CA ALA A 23 14.66 12.33 -22.07
C ALA A 23 13.79 13.58 -21.91
N ALA A 24 12.69 13.70 -22.66
CA ALA A 24 11.74 14.80 -22.55
C ALA A 24 11.06 14.82 -21.17
N LEU A 25 10.60 13.67 -20.69
CA LEU A 25 9.98 13.55 -19.37
C LEU A 25 10.97 13.87 -18.25
N PHE A 26 12.22 13.43 -18.37
CA PHE A 26 13.28 13.77 -17.41
C PHE A 26 13.60 15.27 -17.43
N ALA A 27 13.78 15.86 -18.61
CA ALA A 27 14.18 17.26 -18.76
C ALA A 27 13.08 18.26 -18.42
N ALA A 28 11.81 17.90 -18.64
CA ALA A 28 10.69 18.79 -18.40
C ALA A 28 10.53 19.15 -16.92
N GLY A 29 10.82 18.22 -16.00
CA GLY A 29 10.60 18.41 -14.56
C GLY A 29 9.13 18.69 -14.19
N ARG A 30 8.20 18.51 -15.13
CA ARG A 30 6.76 18.74 -15.00
C ARG A 30 5.99 17.72 -15.83
N PRO A 31 4.69 17.51 -15.56
CA PRO A 31 3.83 16.72 -16.43
C PRO A 31 3.78 17.26 -17.86
N LEU A 32 3.88 16.36 -18.84
CA LEU A 32 3.74 16.61 -20.27
C LEU A 32 2.46 15.96 -20.79
N THR A 33 1.71 16.67 -21.62
CA THR A 33 0.58 16.10 -22.35
C THR A 33 1.07 15.22 -23.51
N ALA A 34 0.25 14.24 -23.93
CA ALA A 34 0.55 13.45 -25.13
C ALA A 34 0.74 14.33 -26.40
N ALA A 35 0.11 15.51 -26.44
CA ALA A 35 0.27 16.47 -27.53
C ALA A 35 1.68 17.12 -27.52
N GLU A 36 2.18 17.52 -26.35
CA GLU A 36 3.55 18.05 -26.21
C GLU A 36 4.59 16.99 -26.58
N ILE A 37 4.39 15.74 -26.16
CA ILE A 37 5.29 14.62 -26.50
C ILE A 37 5.27 14.36 -28.02
N ALA A 38 4.08 14.39 -28.64
CA ALA A 38 3.91 14.22 -30.08
C ALA A 38 4.62 15.32 -30.88
N GLU A 39 4.52 16.57 -30.43
CA GLU A 39 5.21 17.71 -31.05
C GLU A 39 6.73 17.59 -30.93
N LEU A 40 7.25 17.12 -29.79
CA LEU A 40 8.69 16.93 -29.57
C LEU A 40 9.28 15.79 -30.41
N THR A 41 8.49 14.75 -30.68
CA THR A 41 8.94 13.54 -31.39
C THR A 41 8.61 13.58 -32.88
N ASP A 42 7.84 14.57 -33.35
CA ASP A 42 7.26 14.62 -34.71
C ASP A 42 6.44 13.36 -35.06
N LEU A 43 5.73 12.82 -34.06
CA LEU A 43 4.94 11.59 -34.17
C LEU A 43 3.44 11.87 -34.09
N PRO A 44 2.59 10.98 -34.65
CA PRO A 44 1.17 11.02 -34.37
C PRO A 44 0.91 10.87 -32.87
N ILE A 45 -0.07 11.61 -32.33
CA ILE A 45 -0.38 11.64 -30.89
C ILE A 45 -0.64 10.25 -30.29
N ARG A 46 -1.20 9.33 -31.09
CA ARG A 46 -1.43 7.93 -30.69
C ARG A 46 -0.14 7.15 -30.49
N VAL A 47 0.87 7.41 -31.33
CA VAL A 47 2.18 6.74 -31.26
C VAL A 47 2.98 7.30 -30.10
N ALA A 48 3.03 8.62 -29.93
CA ALA A 48 3.65 9.28 -28.78
C ALA A 48 3.06 8.81 -27.44
N ARG A 49 1.73 8.68 -27.38
CA ARG A 49 1.03 8.11 -26.22
C ARG A 49 1.49 6.67 -25.93
N ARG A 50 1.57 5.84 -26.96
CA ARG A 50 1.99 4.44 -26.81
C ARG A 50 3.40 4.34 -26.20
N PHE A 51 4.36 5.13 -26.69
CA PHE A 51 5.71 5.16 -26.11
C PHE A 51 5.71 5.64 -24.66
N ALA A 52 4.92 6.65 -24.33
CA ALA A 52 4.80 7.11 -22.95
C ALA A 52 4.17 6.04 -22.03
N ASP A 53 3.16 5.31 -22.50
CA ASP A 53 2.54 4.19 -21.78
C ASP A 53 3.51 2.99 -21.61
N GLU A 54 4.37 2.75 -22.58
CA GLU A 54 5.44 1.73 -22.51
C GLU A 54 6.46 2.10 -21.43
N LEU A 55 6.91 3.36 -21.38
CA LEU A 55 7.79 3.85 -20.31
C LEU A 55 7.15 3.76 -18.92
N VAL A 56 5.84 4.03 -18.78
CA VAL A 56 5.12 3.82 -17.51
C VAL A 56 5.27 2.38 -17.04
N ARG A 57 5.07 1.40 -17.93
CA ARG A 57 5.21 -0.04 -17.61
C ARG A 57 6.65 -0.39 -17.25
N GLU A 58 7.62 -0.05 -18.11
CA GLU A 58 9.03 -0.36 -17.88
C GLU A 58 9.53 0.19 -16.54
N TYR A 59 9.24 1.48 -16.28
CA TYR A 59 9.66 2.12 -15.03
C TYR A 59 8.94 1.54 -13.82
N SER A 60 7.69 1.08 -13.96
CA SER A 60 6.96 0.41 -12.86
C SER A 60 7.56 -0.95 -12.49
N GLU A 61 7.99 -1.74 -13.47
CA GLU A 61 8.59 -3.08 -13.28
C GLU A 61 10.04 -3.00 -12.80
N ARG A 62 10.73 -1.89 -13.09
CA ARG A 62 12.12 -1.67 -12.68
C ARG A 62 12.25 -1.46 -11.18
N ALA A 63 13.13 -2.23 -10.55
CA ALA A 63 13.59 -2.03 -9.16
C ALA A 63 14.55 -0.82 -9.06
N GLY A 64 14.02 0.39 -9.23
CA GLY A 64 14.77 1.66 -9.20
C GLY A 64 14.08 2.74 -8.37
N GLY A 65 14.75 3.89 -8.16
CA GLY A 65 14.23 5.03 -7.38
C GLY A 65 13.41 6.05 -8.18
N LEU A 66 13.26 5.85 -9.49
CA LEU A 66 12.45 6.70 -10.39
C LEU A 66 11.24 5.92 -10.89
N GLU A 67 10.19 6.65 -11.23
CA GLU A 67 8.99 6.12 -11.89
C GLU A 67 8.48 7.09 -12.95
N VAL A 68 7.79 6.55 -13.96
CA VAL A 68 6.97 7.34 -14.89
C VAL A 68 5.51 7.08 -14.54
N ARG A 69 4.74 8.15 -14.33
CA ARG A 69 3.31 8.08 -14.02
C ARG A 69 2.48 8.75 -15.08
N GLU A 70 1.31 8.17 -15.35
CA GLU A 70 0.25 8.76 -16.16
C GLU A 70 -0.88 9.25 -15.24
N PHE A 71 -1.43 10.43 -15.54
CA PHE A 71 -2.65 10.94 -14.93
C PHE A 71 -3.38 11.90 -15.89
N GLU A 72 -4.68 11.71 -16.09
CA GLU A 72 -5.52 12.51 -17.01
C GLU A 72 -4.91 12.75 -18.42
N GLY A 73 -4.21 11.76 -18.98
CA GLY A 73 -3.55 11.84 -20.28
C GLY A 73 -2.24 12.63 -20.28
N ARG A 74 -1.66 12.87 -19.10
CA ARG A 74 -0.35 13.51 -18.90
C ARG A 74 0.64 12.53 -18.29
N TYR A 75 1.91 12.71 -18.61
CA TYR A 75 3.00 11.85 -18.22
C TYR A 75 4.06 12.64 -17.46
N VAL A 76 4.58 12.09 -16.37
CA VAL A 76 5.65 12.70 -15.57
C VAL A 76 6.66 11.65 -15.13
N MET A 77 7.95 11.97 -15.22
CA MET A 77 9.00 11.20 -14.58
C MET A 77 9.33 11.82 -13.22
N GLN A 78 9.29 11.01 -12.16
CA GLN A 78 9.48 11.48 -10.79
C GLN A 78 10.25 10.48 -9.91
N VAL A 79 10.69 10.94 -8.75
CA VAL A 79 11.27 10.07 -7.72
C VAL A 79 10.15 9.28 -7.04
N ARG A 80 10.35 7.98 -6.84
CA ARG A 80 9.41 7.13 -6.11
C ARG A 80 9.22 7.59 -4.67
N SER A 81 7.97 7.52 -4.19
CA SER A 81 7.60 7.88 -2.82
C SER A 81 8.46 7.18 -1.75
N THR A 82 8.83 5.92 -1.99
CA THR A 82 9.67 5.10 -1.09
C THR A 82 11.06 5.67 -0.81
N VAL A 83 11.61 6.53 -1.69
CA VAL A 83 12.93 7.15 -1.53
C VAL A 83 12.90 8.68 -1.55
N ALA A 84 11.76 9.29 -1.87
CA ALA A 84 11.59 10.74 -2.02
C ALA A 84 12.11 11.53 -0.81
N ASP A 85 11.78 11.12 0.42
CA ASP A 85 12.22 11.80 1.64
C ASP A 85 13.75 11.84 1.79
N ARG A 86 14.43 10.78 1.36
CA ARG A 86 15.90 10.65 1.46
C ARG A 86 16.63 11.58 0.49
N VAL A 87 16.03 11.87 -0.65
CA VAL A 87 16.63 12.71 -1.71
C VAL A 87 16.01 14.11 -1.79
N SER A 88 14.99 14.40 -0.98
CA SER A 88 14.26 15.68 -0.91
C SER A 88 15.16 16.92 -0.76
N LYS A 89 16.36 16.76 -0.18
CA LYS A 89 17.35 17.84 0.02
C LYS A 89 18.22 18.12 -1.21
N VAL A 90 18.20 17.24 -2.20
CA VAL A 90 19.05 17.30 -3.41
C VAL A 90 18.31 17.92 -4.59
N GLY A 91 16.98 17.81 -4.62
CA GLY A 91 16.15 18.43 -5.64
C GLY A 91 15.99 19.94 -5.45
N PRO A 92 15.61 20.69 -6.51
CA PRO A 92 15.27 22.10 -6.38
C PRO A 92 14.11 22.27 -5.39
N GLN A 93 14.28 23.13 -4.38
CA GLN A 93 13.16 23.55 -3.52
C GLN A 93 12.29 24.55 -4.30
N GLU A 94 11.36 24.04 -5.10
CA GLU A 94 10.47 24.87 -5.93
C GLU A 94 9.55 25.78 -5.12
N LEU A 95 9.25 25.38 -3.87
CA LEU A 95 8.50 26.15 -2.88
C LEU A 95 9.26 26.18 -1.54
N ASP A 96 9.46 27.38 -1.00
CA ASP A 96 10.11 27.59 0.30
C ASP A 96 9.25 27.01 1.46
N PRO A 97 9.84 26.41 2.52
CA PRO A 97 9.07 25.73 3.58
C PRO A 97 7.98 26.57 4.26
N PRO A 98 8.17 27.84 4.62
CA PRO A 98 7.11 28.78 4.98
C PRO A 98 5.91 28.85 4.02
N LEU A 99 6.15 28.86 2.71
CA LEU A 99 5.13 28.93 1.66
C LEU A 99 4.32 27.63 1.61
N LEU A 100 5.02 26.48 1.61
CA LEU A 100 4.42 25.14 1.70
C LEU A 100 3.52 24.99 2.93
N ARG A 101 3.96 25.46 4.11
CA ARG A 101 3.14 25.41 5.32
C ARG A 101 1.86 26.23 5.22
N THR A 102 1.89 27.35 4.51
CA THR A 102 0.66 28.13 4.26
C THR A 102 -0.23 27.43 3.24
N LEU A 103 0.34 26.88 2.16
CA LEU A 103 -0.40 26.13 1.16
C LEU A 103 -1.08 24.88 1.75
N ALA A 104 -0.40 24.14 2.64
CA ALA A 104 -0.97 22.99 3.34
C ALA A 104 -2.18 23.37 4.21
N VAL A 105 -2.13 24.51 4.92
CA VAL A 105 -3.29 25.02 5.67
C VAL A 105 -4.44 25.39 4.74
N ILE A 106 -4.15 25.99 3.58
CA ILE A 106 -5.19 26.27 2.58
C ILE A 106 -5.80 24.95 2.09
N ALA A 107 -4.99 24.00 1.64
CA ALA A 107 -5.46 22.73 1.08
C ALA A 107 -6.29 21.90 2.08
N ARG A 108 -5.93 21.93 3.37
CA ARG A 108 -6.66 21.23 4.44
C ARG A 108 -7.96 21.92 4.86
N HIS A 109 -8.01 23.25 4.82
CA HIS A 109 -9.15 24.02 5.34
C HIS A 109 -10.00 24.68 4.24
N GLN A 110 -9.73 24.39 2.97
CA GLN A 110 -10.49 24.96 1.86
C GLN A 110 -11.97 24.49 1.85
N PRO A 111 -12.90 25.37 1.48
CA PRO A 111 -12.72 26.81 1.25
C PRO A 111 -12.43 27.58 2.55
N ILE A 112 -11.35 28.37 2.60
CA ILE A 112 -10.93 29.12 3.80
C ILE A 112 -11.00 30.64 3.59
N PRO A 113 -11.61 31.42 4.50
CA PRO A 113 -11.51 32.88 4.46
C PRO A 113 -10.07 33.35 4.66
N GLN A 114 -9.60 34.31 3.85
CA GLN A 114 -8.24 34.87 3.95
C GLN A 114 -7.96 35.48 5.34
N SER A 115 -8.98 36.08 5.96
CA SER A 115 -8.92 36.57 7.34
C SER A 115 -8.68 35.45 8.35
N GLU A 116 -9.27 34.28 8.14
CA GLU A 116 -9.06 33.11 8.99
C GLU A 116 -7.68 32.48 8.76
N LEU A 117 -7.24 32.38 7.51
CA LEU A 117 -5.88 31.97 7.19
C LEU A 117 -4.85 32.87 7.88
N ALA A 118 -5.07 34.19 7.86
CA ALA A 118 -4.21 35.14 8.56
C ALA A 118 -4.22 34.96 10.09
N ARG A 119 -5.36 34.56 10.67
CA ARG A 119 -5.46 34.20 12.09
C ARG A 119 -4.63 32.96 12.43
N VAL A 120 -4.63 31.94 11.56
CA VAL A 120 -3.92 30.67 11.78
C VAL A 120 -2.41 30.77 11.50
N ARG A 121 -2.03 31.42 10.39
CA ARG A 121 -0.63 31.49 9.91
C ARG A 121 0.07 32.81 10.26
N GLY A 122 -0.64 33.79 10.79
CA GLY A 122 -0.16 35.15 11.03
C GLY A 122 -0.13 36.03 9.77
N ASN A 123 0.17 37.31 9.94
CA ASN A 123 0.12 38.32 8.88
C ASN A 123 1.09 38.08 7.71
N LYS A 124 2.13 37.25 7.87
CA LYS A 124 3.01 36.87 6.75
C LYS A 124 2.29 36.08 5.66
N SER A 125 1.17 35.43 5.99
CA SER A 125 0.34 34.68 5.05
C SER A 125 -0.19 35.53 3.89
N TYR A 126 -0.35 36.85 4.03
CA TYR A 126 -0.76 37.72 2.92
C TYR A 126 0.25 37.72 1.77
N GLY A 127 1.56 37.68 2.08
CA GLY A 127 2.62 37.58 1.07
C GLY A 127 2.59 36.20 0.39
N HIS A 128 2.45 35.14 1.19
CA HIS A 128 2.36 33.77 0.68
C HIS A 128 1.14 33.58 -0.24
N VAL A 129 -0.01 34.14 0.11
CA VAL A 129 -1.22 34.09 -0.73
C VAL A 129 -0.99 34.78 -2.08
N ARG A 130 -0.28 35.91 -2.12
CA ARG A 130 0.06 36.57 -3.40
C ARG A 130 0.94 35.67 -4.26
N GLU A 131 2.00 35.11 -3.69
CA GLU A 131 2.91 34.23 -4.42
C GLU A 131 2.20 32.95 -4.91
N LEU A 132 1.37 32.33 -4.07
CA LEU A 132 0.60 31.13 -4.46
C LEU A 132 -0.43 31.40 -5.57
N LEU A 133 -1.01 32.61 -5.60
CA LEU A 133 -1.88 33.05 -6.70
C LEU A 133 -1.10 33.25 -7.99
N GLU A 134 0.08 33.88 -7.93
CA GLU A 134 0.97 34.09 -9.08
C GLU A 134 1.43 32.75 -9.69
N ARG A 135 1.68 31.76 -8.84
CA ARG A 135 2.00 30.38 -9.25
C ARG A 135 0.79 29.57 -9.72
N GLY A 136 -0.42 30.10 -9.58
CA GLY A 136 -1.65 29.43 -9.98
C GLY A 136 -2.06 28.24 -9.10
N LEU A 137 -1.42 28.00 -7.94
CA LEU A 137 -1.71 26.88 -7.04
C LEU A 137 -2.98 27.10 -6.19
N ILE A 138 -3.45 28.33 -6.09
CA ILE A 138 -4.69 28.69 -5.39
C ILE A 138 -5.49 29.67 -6.23
N ARG A 139 -6.79 29.77 -5.94
CA ARG A 139 -7.67 30.84 -6.40
C ARG A 139 -8.31 31.52 -5.20
N ALA A 140 -8.67 32.79 -5.37
CA ALA A 140 -9.31 33.58 -4.31
C ALA A 140 -10.48 34.38 -4.87
N GLU A 141 -11.67 34.11 -4.36
CA GLU A 141 -12.92 34.78 -4.77
C GLU A 141 -13.36 35.76 -3.68
N LYS A 142 -13.92 36.92 -4.07
CA LYS A 142 -14.35 37.94 -3.12
C LYS A 142 -15.66 37.52 -2.46
N ASP A 143 -15.67 37.50 -1.13
CA ASP A 143 -16.88 37.28 -0.33
C ASP A 143 -16.99 38.36 0.76
N GLY A 144 -17.92 39.29 0.54
CA GLY A 144 -18.09 40.47 1.39
C GLY A 144 -16.79 41.28 1.58
N ARG A 145 -16.25 41.24 2.80
CA ARG A 145 -15.03 42.00 3.21
C ARG A 145 -13.75 41.16 3.18
N THR A 146 -13.85 39.87 2.83
CA THR A 146 -12.72 38.94 2.79
C THR A 146 -12.63 38.27 1.41
N LYS A 147 -11.65 37.39 1.24
CA LYS A 147 -11.58 36.48 0.09
C LYS A 147 -11.70 35.05 0.58
N ILE A 148 -12.43 34.21 -0.14
CA ILE A 148 -12.45 32.76 0.07
C ILE A 148 -11.38 32.14 -0.81
N ILE A 149 -10.49 31.37 -0.22
CA ILE A 149 -9.34 30.76 -0.88
C ILE A 149 -9.60 29.26 -1.04
N THR A 150 -9.34 28.74 -2.24
CA THR A 150 -9.39 27.30 -2.59
C THR A 150 -8.18 26.93 -3.44
N THR A 151 -7.84 25.63 -3.49
CA THR A 151 -6.85 25.09 -4.42
C THR A 151 -7.38 25.08 -5.85
N THR A 152 -6.49 24.85 -6.82
CA THR A 152 -6.79 24.84 -8.26
C THR A 152 -6.39 23.50 -8.88
N LYS A 153 -6.73 23.31 -10.16
CA LYS A 153 -6.21 22.19 -10.95
C LYS A 153 -4.69 22.10 -10.94
N SER A 154 -3.98 23.24 -11.07
CA SER A 154 -2.52 23.26 -11.03
C SER A 154 -1.95 22.75 -9.71
N PHE A 155 -2.67 22.91 -8.58
CA PHE A 155 -2.28 22.29 -7.32
C PHE A 155 -2.36 20.77 -7.39
N ALA A 156 -3.49 20.23 -7.87
CA ALA A 156 -3.64 18.79 -8.02
C ALA A 156 -2.55 18.19 -8.92
N GLU A 157 -2.29 18.83 -10.06
CA GLU A 157 -1.22 18.42 -11.00
C GLU A 157 0.18 18.49 -10.35
N TYR A 158 0.46 19.55 -9.58
CA TYR A 158 1.75 19.73 -8.90
C TYR A 158 2.00 18.67 -7.83
N PHE A 159 0.96 18.25 -7.09
CA PHE A 159 1.06 17.27 -6.02
C PHE A 159 0.67 15.84 -6.44
N GLY A 160 0.42 15.60 -7.73
CA GLY A 160 0.07 14.28 -8.26
C GLY A 160 -1.25 13.72 -7.73
N LEU A 161 -2.26 14.58 -7.55
CA LEU A 161 -3.61 14.22 -7.12
C LEU A 161 -4.51 13.95 -8.32
N ASP A 162 -5.36 12.92 -8.22
CA ASP A 162 -6.25 12.50 -9.33
C ASP A 162 -7.38 13.49 -9.62
N PHE A 163 -7.81 14.26 -8.60
CA PHE A 163 -8.91 15.21 -8.72
C PHE A 163 -8.56 16.53 -8.02
N ASP A 164 -9.11 17.63 -8.54
CA ASP A 164 -8.91 19.00 -8.02
C ASP A 164 -10.07 19.52 -7.16
N ASP A 165 -11.08 18.68 -6.88
CA ASP A 165 -12.20 19.10 -6.06
C ASP A 165 -11.78 19.30 -4.59
N PRO A 166 -12.32 20.32 -3.90
CA PRO A 166 -11.91 20.65 -2.54
C PRO A 166 -12.05 19.49 -1.53
N ASP A 167 -13.05 18.63 -1.69
CA ASP A 167 -13.32 17.54 -0.74
C ASP A 167 -12.30 16.41 -0.93
N PHE A 168 -11.98 16.06 -2.18
CA PHE A 168 -10.90 15.13 -2.50
C PHE A 168 -9.55 15.64 -2.02
N VAL A 169 -9.21 16.89 -2.32
CA VAL A 169 -7.93 17.46 -1.86
C VAL A 169 -7.83 17.46 -0.34
N ARG A 170 -8.91 17.78 0.38
CA ARG A 170 -8.90 17.70 1.86
C ARG A 170 -8.66 16.26 2.34
N ARG A 171 -9.31 15.26 1.75
CA ARG A 171 -9.09 13.84 2.10
C ARG A 171 -7.65 13.42 1.79
N ALA A 172 -7.13 13.76 0.62
CA ALA A 172 -5.76 13.48 0.24
C ALA A 172 -4.75 14.11 1.22
N MET A 173 -5.06 15.30 1.75
CA MET A 173 -4.25 15.96 2.77
C MET A 173 -4.35 15.36 4.17
N GLU A 174 -5.38 14.56 4.45
CA GLU A 174 -5.60 13.88 5.73
C GLU A 174 -4.91 12.50 5.79
N GLY A 175 -4.40 12.01 4.65
CA GLY A 175 -3.91 10.64 4.51
C GLY A 175 -5.07 9.66 4.33
N ARG A 176 -4.77 8.44 3.85
CA ARG A 176 -5.80 7.42 3.68
C ARG A 176 -6.31 6.97 5.05
N ARG A 177 -7.63 7.04 5.26
CA ARG A 177 -8.27 6.51 6.47
C ARG A 177 -8.35 5.00 6.37
N LEU A 178 -7.58 4.33 7.22
CA LEU A 178 -7.49 2.88 7.29
C LEU A 178 -8.52 2.31 8.27
N GLY A 179 -9.28 1.33 7.83
CA GLY A 179 -9.99 0.42 8.72
C GLY A 179 -9.27 -0.90 8.86
N VAL A 180 -9.39 -1.49 10.04
CA VAL A 180 -8.96 -2.87 10.27
C VAL A 180 -10.04 -3.63 11.03
N THR A 181 -10.16 -4.93 10.76
CA THR A 181 -10.99 -5.77 11.64
C THR A 181 -10.29 -6.00 12.98
N PRO A 182 -11.02 -6.38 14.06
CA PRO A 182 -10.41 -6.62 15.37
C PRO A 182 -9.20 -7.57 15.34
N MET A 183 -9.19 -8.51 14.41
CA MET A 183 -8.10 -9.47 14.19
C MET A 183 -6.75 -8.80 13.84
N TYR A 184 -6.77 -7.63 13.20
CA TYR A 184 -5.57 -6.93 12.69
C TYR A 184 -5.16 -5.74 13.56
N ARG A 185 -5.83 -5.52 14.70
CA ARG A 185 -5.53 -4.43 15.62
C ARG A 185 -4.05 -4.42 16.01
N SER A 186 -3.54 -5.54 16.51
CA SER A 186 -2.15 -5.67 16.96
C SER A 186 -1.14 -5.48 15.82
N LEU A 187 -1.47 -5.93 14.60
CA LEU A 187 -0.65 -5.68 13.43
C LEU A 187 -0.57 -4.17 13.11
N ALA A 188 -1.71 -3.48 13.10
CA ALA A 188 -1.77 -2.06 12.81
C ALA A 188 -1.02 -1.23 13.87
N GLU A 189 -1.13 -1.59 15.15
CA GLU A 189 -0.39 -0.97 16.26
C GLU A 189 1.12 -1.14 16.10
N ARG A 190 1.59 -2.34 15.77
CA ARG A 190 3.01 -2.63 15.54
C ARG A 190 3.58 -1.86 14.35
N MET A 191 2.78 -1.70 13.29
CA MET A 191 3.14 -0.89 12.12
C MET A 191 3.04 0.62 12.39
N GLY A 192 2.48 1.03 13.53
CA GLY A 192 2.28 2.43 13.89
C GLY A 192 1.27 3.14 13.00
N LEU A 193 0.29 2.42 12.48
CA LEU A 193 -0.78 2.96 11.63
C LEU A 193 -1.77 3.76 12.48
N GLU A 194 -2.32 4.83 11.90
CA GLU A 194 -3.58 5.41 12.35
C GLU A 194 -4.73 4.63 11.71
N TYR A 195 -5.65 4.10 12.52
CA TYR A 195 -6.70 3.20 12.04
C TYR A 195 -7.98 3.29 12.86
N ASP A 196 -9.10 2.89 12.24
CA ASP A 196 -10.37 2.62 12.89
C ASP A 196 -10.64 1.11 12.95
N VAL A 197 -11.19 0.62 14.07
CA VAL A 197 -11.61 -0.79 14.17
C VAL A 197 -13.06 -0.92 13.76
N VAL A 198 -13.33 -1.77 12.76
CA VAL A 198 -14.67 -2.02 12.23
C VAL A 198 -14.91 -3.50 12.00
N ASN A 199 -16.15 -3.95 12.13
CA ASN A 199 -16.55 -5.30 11.72
C ASN A 199 -17.36 -5.27 10.40
N PRO A 200 -16.74 -5.52 9.24
CA PRO A 200 -17.44 -5.49 7.96
C PRO A 200 -18.29 -6.73 7.69
N TYR A 201 -18.13 -7.81 8.47
CA TYR A 201 -18.81 -9.08 8.20
C TYR A 201 -20.22 -9.13 8.79
N GLN A 202 -20.42 -8.47 9.92
CA GLN A 202 -21.70 -8.33 10.61
C GLN A 202 -21.74 -6.94 11.28
N PRO A 203 -21.80 -5.86 10.49
CA PRO A 203 -21.62 -4.52 11.01
C PRO A 203 -22.84 -4.06 11.84
N ASN A 204 -22.57 -3.41 12.96
CA ASN A 204 -23.57 -2.61 13.66
C ASN A 204 -23.68 -1.20 13.03
N LYS A 205 -24.57 -0.36 13.55
CA LYS A 205 -24.76 1.02 13.02
C LYS A 205 -23.48 1.87 13.08
N ASN A 206 -22.66 1.69 14.11
CA ASN A 206 -21.40 2.43 14.25
C ASN A 206 -20.38 1.93 13.23
N ASP A 207 -20.27 0.62 13.00
CA ASP A 207 -19.40 0.05 11.96
C ASP A 207 -19.76 0.60 10.58
N ILE A 208 -21.05 0.60 10.22
CA ILE A 208 -21.54 1.15 8.94
C ILE A 208 -21.14 2.62 8.81
N GLN A 209 -21.29 3.40 9.87
CA GLN A 209 -20.97 4.82 9.83
C GLN A 209 -19.47 5.09 9.76
N ALA A 210 -18.66 4.30 10.48
CA ALA A 210 -17.20 4.38 10.42
C ALA A 210 -16.69 4.01 9.03
N MET A 211 -17.19 2.90 8.45
CA MET A 211 -16.77 2.41 7.13
C MET A 211 -17.01 3.39 5.98
N LYS A 212 -18.03 4.26 6.06
CA LYS A 212 -18.27 5.30 5.06
C LYS A 212 -17.13 6.30 4.92
N GLY A 213 -16.32 6.46 5.96
CA GLY A 213 -15.19 7.39 5.99
C GLY A 213 -13.83 6.75 5.73
N LEU A 214 -13.78 5.46 5.38
CA LEU A 214 -12.54 4.72 5.17
C LEU A 214 -12.17 4.63 3.69
N ASP A 215 -10.92 4.90 3.37
CA ASP A 215 -10.35 4.77 2.02
C ASP A 215 -9.79 3.37 1.76
N LEU A 216 -9.40 2.66 2.82
CA LEU A 216 -8.80 1.33 2.76
C LEU A 216 -9.29 0.49 3.95
N LEU A 217 -9.60 -0.78 3.73
CA LEU A 217 -10.01 -1.69 4.80
C LEU A 217 -9.27 -3.04 4.71
N VAL A 218 -8.59 -3.40 5.81
CA VAL A 218 -7.85 -4.67 5.95
C VAL A 218 -8.76 -5.75 6.55
N ILE A 219 -8.90 -6.85 5.83
CA ILE A 219 -9.77 -7.98 6.17
C ILE A 219 -9.02 -9.32 6.06
N ALA A 220 -9.68 -10.37 6.57
CA ALA A 220 -9.19 -11.73 6.44
C ALA A 220 -9.41 -12.27 5.03
N PRO A 221 -8.46 -13.07 4.49
CA PRO A 221 -8.64 -13.72 3.19
C PRO A 221 -9.90 -14.59 3.15
N GLY A 222 -10.65 -14.50 2.04
CA GLY A 222 -11.90 -15.22 1.81
C GLY A 222 -13.15 -14.48 2.31
N TYR A 223 -13.01 -13.26 2.83
CA TYR A 223 -14.14 -12.47 3.31
C TYR A 223 -14.45 -11.23 2.45
N ALA A 224 -13.76 -11.05 1.31
CA ALA A 224 -13.97 -9.90 0.43
C ALA A 224 -15.44 -9.73 0.01
N GLU A 225 -16.10 -10.78 -0.48
CA GLU A 225 -17.51 -10.70 -0.92
C GLU A 225 -18.43 -10.20 0.20
N ARG A 226 -18.28 -10.74 1.41
CA ARG A 226 -19.10 -10.33 2.56
C ARG A 226 -18.81 -8.89 2.97
N ALA A 227 -17.54 -8.46 2.97
CA ALA A 227 -17.19 -7.09 3.28
C ALA A 227 -17.76 -6.10 2.24
N ARG A 228 -17.80 -6.50 0.96
CA ARG A 228 -18.34 -5.69 -0.15
C ARG A 228 -19.84 -5.40 -0.04
N GLU A 229 -20.59 -6.17 0.75
CA GLU A 229 -22.01 -5.89 1.04
C GLU A 229 -22.20 -4.55 1.77
N HIS A 230 -21.18 -4.08 2.50
CA HIS A 230 -21.27 -2.91 3.37
C HIS A 230 -20.16 -1.87 3.15
N TYR A 231 -19.16 -2.19 2.33
CA TYR A 231 -18.00 -1.33 2.09
C TYR A 231 -17.63 -1.26 0.60
N SER A 232 -17.49 -0.04 0.08
CA SER A 232 -17.22 0.22 -1.34
C SER A 232 -15.80 0.67 -1.66
N GLY A 233 -14.96 0.97 -0.65
CA GLY A 233 -13.59 1.42 -0.86
C GLY A 233 -12.62 0.27 -1.18
N GLU A 234 -11.31 0.53 -1.05
CA GLU A 234 -10.28 -0.48 -1.35
C GLU A 234 -10.16 -1.52 -0.23
N LEU A 235 -9.97 -2.78 -0.62
CA LEU A 235 -9.83 -3.89 0.32
C LEU A 235 -8.42 -4.49 0.23
N ILE A 236 -7.88 -4.86 1.39
CA ILE A 236 -6.70 -5.73 1.50
C ILE A 236 -7.10 -7.02 2.20
N GLU A 237 -6.90 -8.15 1.53
CA GLU A 237 -6.98 -9.47 2.14
C GLU A 237 -5.61 -9.85 2.71
N ALA A 238 -5.41 -9.70 4.02
CA ALA A 238 -4.13 -9.87 4.68
C ALA A 238 -3.99 -11.26 5.32
N GLY A 239 -3.15 -12.14 4.76
CA GLY A 239 -2.85 -13.45 5.33
C GLY A 239 -2.05 -13.37 6.63
N VAL A 240 -2.51 -14.07 7.68
CA VAL A 240 -1.84 -14.10 9.00
C VAL A 240 -1.80 -15.51 9.60
N ARG A 241 -1.82 -16.55 8.76
CA ARG A 241 -1.73 -17.94 9.23
C ARG A 241 -0.29 -18.33 9.52
N THR A 242 0.63 -17.85 8.68
CA THR A 242 2.08 -18.12 8.75
C THR A 242 2.89 -16.82 8.80
N PHE A 243 4.18 -16.91 9.17
CA PHE A 243 5.06 -15.74 9.18
C PHE A 243 5.34 -15.23 7.76
N THR A 244 5.45 -16.11 6.78
CA THR A 244 5.59 -15.71 5.36
C THR A 244 4.38 -14.89 4.89
N GLN A 245 3.15 -15.33 5.16
CA GLN A 245 1.95 -14.57 4.83
C GLN A 245 1.88 -13.23 5.59
N LEU A 246 2.28 -13.23 6.87
CA LEU A 246 2.32 -12.01 7.68
C LEU A 246 3.28 -10.99 7.06
N LYS A 247 4.47 -11.42 6.60
CA LYS A 247 5.44 -10.53 5.93
C LYS A 247 4.89 -9.93 4.64
N GLU A 248 4.22 -10.73 3.82
CA GLU A 248 3.56 -10.24 2.60
C GLU A 248 2.49 -9.21 2.93
N SER A 249 1.68 -9.49 3.95
CA SER A 249 0.65 -8.57 4.43
C SER A 249 1.22 -7.26 4.97
N ILE A 250 2.32 -7.31 5.75
CA ILE A 250 3.00 -6.10 6.25
C ILE A 250 3.45 -5.22 5.09
N ARG A 251 4.07 -5.81 4.04
CA ARG A 251 4.54 -5.06 2.87
C ARG A 251 3.38 -4.40 2.13
N LEU A 252 2.33 -5.18 1.86
CA LEU A 252 1.15 -4.71 1.14
C LEU A 252 0.43 -3.58 1.90
N ILE A 253 0.25 -3.75 3.22
CA ILE A 253 -0.38 -2.72 4.06
C ILE A 253 0.51 -1.47 4.12
N ALA A 254 1.82 -1.62 4.27
CA ALA A 254 2.74 -0.48 4.33
C ALA A 254 2.75 0.32 3.02
N GLU A 255 2.68 -0.36 1.88
CA GLU A 255 2.59 0.25 0.56
C GLU A 255 1.26 0.98 0.36
N MET A 256 0.14 0.35 0.71
CA MET A 256 -1.18 0.88 0.39
C MET A 256 -1.71 1.89 1.42
N ALA A 257 -1.39 1.76 2.70
CA ALA A 257 -1.95 2.63 3.74
C ALA A 257 -1.40 4.06 3.68
N GLY A 258 -0.20 4.27 3.13
CA GLY A 258 0.43 5.60 2.98
C GLY A 258 0.80 6.32 4.28
N SER A 259 0.29 5.86 5.43
CA SER A 259 0.51 6.41 6.78
C SER A 259 1.38 5.53 7.68
N ALA A 260 1.87 4.40 7.17
CA ALA A 260 2.79 3.53 7.92
C ALA A 260 4.12 4.24 8.16
N ASP A 261 4.60 4.24 9.40
CA ASP A 261 5.98 4.62 9.69
C ASP A 261 6.90 3.58 9.02
N PRO A 262 7.66 3.94 7.96
CA PRO A 262 8.44 2.97 7.21
C PRO A 262 9.49 2.26 8.08
N ALA A 263 9.98 2.93 9.14
CA ALA A 263 10.92 2.34 10.07
C ALA A 263 10.27 1.27 10.96
N LYS A 264 9.01 1.47 11.37
CA LYS A 264 8.28 0.47 12.16
C LYS A 264 7.91 -0.75 11.32
N ALA A 265 7.45 -0.56 10.09
CA ALA A 265 7.16 -1.67 9.19
C ALA A 265 8.44 -2.50 8.89
N ALA A 266 9.57 -1.83 8.64
CA ALA A 266 10.86 -2.50 8.44
C ALA A 266 11.31 -3.27 9.69
N SER A 267 11.26 -2.64 10.87
CA SER A 267 11.60 -3.27 12.15
C SER A 267 10.74 -4.50 12.44
N LEU A 268 9.43 -4.43 12.15
CA LEU A 268 8.52 -5.56 12.31
C LEU A 268 8.86 -6.72 11.34
N LEU A 269 9.24 -6.41 10.09
CA LEU A 269 9.70 -7.44 9.14
C LEU A 269 10.96 -8.14 9.65
N GLU A 270 11.92 -7.40 10.20
CA GLU A 270 13.14 -7.96 10.81
C GLU A 270 12.83 -8.83 12.03
N GLU A 271 11.90 -8.41 12.90
CA GLU A 271 11.41 -9.19 14.04
C GLU A 271 10.81 -10.53 13.56
N VAL A 272 9.92 -10.48 12.56
CA VAL A 272 9.29 -11.67 12.00
C VAL A 272 10.32 -12.61 11.38
N ASP A 273 11.31 -12.08 10.66
CA ASP A 273 12.39 -12.87 10.08
C ASP A 273 13.25 -13.56 11.14
N ALA A 274 13.60 -12.85 12.21
CA ALA A 274 14.37 -13.41 13.32
C ALA A 274 13.58 -14.53 14.04
N VAL A 275 12.28 -14.31 14.29
CA VAL A 275 11.41 -15.32 14.93
C VAL A 275 11.29 -16.57 14.05
N LEU A 276 11.00 -16.39 12.75
CA LEU A 276 10.88 -17.50 11.80
C LEU A 276 12.18 -18.31 11.69
N ALA A 277 13.33 -17.63 11.64
CA ALA A 277 14.64 -18.29 11.61
C ALA A 277 14.86 -19.20 12.83
N GLY A 278 14.51 -18.73 14.04
CA GLY A 278 14.61 -19.54 15.25
C GLY A 278 13.70 -20.78 15.23
N TYR A 279 12.51 -20.69 14.63
CA TYR A 279 11.64 -21.84 14.45
C TYR A 279 12.16 -22.83 13.41
N ARG A 280 12.72 -22.35 12.30
CA ARG A 280 13.35 -23.20 11.27
C ARG A 280 14.53 -23.98 11.84
N GLU A 281 15.36 -23.35 12.67
CA GLU A 281 16.48 -24.02 13.34
C GLU A 281 16.00 -25.18 14.22
N ARG A 282 14.92 -24.96 14.98
CA ARG A 282 14.30 -26.00 15.82
C ARG A 282 13.62 -27.10 15.01
N ALA A 283 13.22 -26.81 13.77
CA ALA A 283 12.61 -27.78 12.86
C ALA A 283 13.64 -28.66 12.14
N ILE A 284 14.95 -28.36 12.24
CA ILE A 284 16.00 -29.16 11.60
C ILE A 284 15.94 -30.60 12.13
N GLY A 285 15.82 -31.56 11.21
CA GLY A 285 15.73 -32.98 11.56
C GLY A 285 14.34 -33.41 12.06
N ALA A 286 13.34 -32.53 12.01
CA ALA A 286 11.95 -32.89 12.26
C ALA A 286 11.50 -34.03 11.34
N ARG A 287 10.71 -34.96 11.89
CA ARG A 287 10.13 -36.05 11.11
C ARG A 287 9.15 -35.49 10.07
N PRO A 288 9.00 -36.13 8.90
CA PRO A 288 8.00 -35.74 7.93
C PRO A 288 6.59 -35.77 8.51
N ILE A 289 5.76 -34.82 8.13
CA ILE A 289 4.36 -34.77 8.53
C ILE A 289 3.43 -35.03 7.34
N LYS A 290 2.23 -35.52 7.63
CA LYS A 290 1.13 -35.60 6.68
C LYS A 290 0.16 -34.44 6.94
N PRO A 291 0.22 -33.34 6.16
CA PRO A 291 -0.70 -32.23 6.33
C PRO A 291 -2.13 -32.64 5.92
N LEU A 292 -3.10 -32.41 6.80
CA LEU A 292 -4.53 -32.69 6.54
C LEU A 292 -5.33 -31.44 6.20
N SER A 293 -4.66 -30.29 6.02
CA SER A 293 -5.28 -29.06 5.53
C SER A 293 -4.24 -28.14 4.88
N PRO A 294 -4.67 -27.19 4.03
CA PRO A 294 -3.78 -26.17 3.47
C PRO A 294 -3.06 -25.35 4.55
N MET A 295 -3.72 -25.06 5.68
CA MET A 295 -3.09 -24.34 6.79
C MET A 295 -1.89 -25.10 7.36
N ILE A 296 -1.98 -26.43 7.52
CA ILE A 296 -0.87 -27.23 8.03
C ILE A 296 0.25 -27.31 7.00
N GLU A 297 -0.09 -27.46 5.72
CA GLU A 297 0.87 -27.46 4.63
C GLU A 297 1.65 -26.14 4.56
N GLU A 298 0.97 -25.00 4.64
CA GLU A 298 1.57 -23.66 4.69
C GLU A 298 2.53 -23.50 5.89
N ILE A 299 2.14 -23.96 7.09
CA ILE A 299 3.00 -23.90 8.28
C ILE A 299 4.23 -24.80 8.09
N SER A 300 4.05 -25.99 7.52
CA SER A 300 5.15 -26.95 7.27
C SER A 300 6.18 -26.36 6.33
N LEU A 301 5.71 -25.75 5.25
CA LEU A 301 6.55 -25.05 4.28
C LEU A 301 7.32 -23.92 4.96
N ASP A 302 6.67 -23.13 5.81
CA ASP A 302 7.33 -22.00 6.47
C ASP A 302 8.40 -22.47 7.46
N LEU A 303 8.16 -23.57 8.17
CA LEU A 303 9.11 -24.20 9.08
C LEU A 303 10.22 -25.00 8.38
N GLY A 304 10.06 -25.34 7.09
CA GLY A 304 10.98 -26.23 6.38
C GLY A 304 10.85 -27.70 6.78
N ILE A 305 9.69 -28.12 7.29
CA ILE A 305 9.41 -29.53 7.63
C ILE A 305 8.95 -30.24 6.36
N SER A 306 9.55 -31.41 6.07
CA SER A 306 9.17 -32.22 4.92
C SER A 306 7.76 -32.80 5.05
N THR A 307 7.03 -32.91 3.94
CA THR A 307 5.70 -33.53 3.90
C THR A 307 5.75 -34.91 3.23
N ASP A 308 5.03 -35.88 3.79
CA ASP A 308 4.94 -37.26 3.29
C ASP A 308 3.58 -37.87 3.63
N GLU A 309 3.00 -38.67 2.74
CA GLU A 309 1.74 -39.41 2.97
C GLU A 309 1.80 -40.40 4.15
N LYS A 310 3.01 -40.85 4.52
CA LYS A 310 3.30 -41.69 5.68
C LYS A 310 3.83 -40.90 6.87
N GLY A 311 3.89 -39.58 6.75
CA GLY A 311 4.29 -38.68 7.82
C GLY A 311 3.29 -38.66 8.98
N ILE A 312 3.66 -37.98 10.06
CA ILE A 312 2.80 -37.82 11.24
C ILE A 312 1.56 -36.98 10.85
N PRO A 313 0.32 -37.50 10.95
CA PRO A 313 -0.87 -36.75 10.59
C PRO A 313 -1.03 -35.51 11.45
N ALA A 314 -1.13 -34.35 10.81
CA ALA A 314 -1.30 -33.06 11.47
C ALA A 314 -2.52 -32.33 10.88
N ALA A 315 -3.41 -31.87 11.76
CA ALA A 315 -4.61 -31.15 11.40
C ALA A 315 -4.81 -29.91 12.30
N PRO A 316 -5.56 -28.91 11.83
CA PRO A 316 -6.04 -27.87 12.72
C PRO A 316 -7.08 -28.42 13.70
N ASP A 317 -7.22 -27.83 14.88
CA ASP A 317 -8.09 -28.28 15.99
C ASP A 317 -9.61 -28.06 15.76
N TYR A 318 -10.07 -28.01 14.51
CA TYR A 318 -11.49 -27.92 14.20
C TYR A 318 -12.26 -29.18 14.65
N LYS A 319 -13.54 -29.03 14.99
CA LYS A 319 -14.40 -30.16 15.33
C LYS A 319 -14.49 -31.15 14.15
N GLY A 320 -14.04 -32.40 14.37
CA GLY A 320 -14.29 -33.53 13.48
C GLY A 320 -13.09 -34.08 12.70
N VAL A 321 -11.88 -33.54 12.88
CA VAL A 321 -10.65 -34.10 12.31
C VAL A 321 -9.73 -34.58 13.43
N GLU A 322 -9.64 -35.89 13.62
CA GLU A 322 -8.65 -36.49 14.52
C GLU A 322 -7.31 -36.63 13.80
N ALA A 323 -6.25 -36.15 14.44
CA ALA A 323 -4.88 -36.21 13.95
C ALA A 323 -3.93 -36.37 15.14
N GLU A 324 -2.75 -36.96 14.91
CA GLU A 324 -1.73 -37.11 15.96
C GLU A 324 -1.22 -35.75 16.46
N ILE A 325 -1.19 -34.75 15.58
CA ILE A 325 -0.84 -33.37 15.93
C ILE A 325 -2.04 -32.47 15.64
N GLN A 326 -2.48 -31.74 16.67
CA GLN A 326 -3.52 -30.73 16.56
C GLN A 326 -2.94 -29.32 16.72
N VAL A 327 -3.23 -28.46 15.74
CA VAL A 327 -2.74 -27.07 15.71
C VAL A 327 -3.90 -26.10 15.98
N PRO A 328 -3.74 -25.13 16.89
CA PRO A 328 -4.83 -24.23 17.30
C PRO A 328 -5.31 -23.31 16.17
N THR A 329 -6.63 -23.20 16.01
CA THR A 329 -7.28 -22.36 14.99
C THR A 329 -7.96 -21.14 15.57
N HIS A 330 -8.50 -21.26 16.79
CA HIS A 330 -9.20 -20.19 17.49
C HIS A 330 -8.29 -19.62 18.57
N GLN A 331 -7.85 -18.38 18.36
CA GLN A 331 -7.06 -17.64 19.34
C GLN A 331 -7.74 -16.29 19.58
N PRO A 332 -7.66 -15.74 20.80
CA PRO A 332 -8.21 -14.41 21.10
C PRO A 332 -7.68 -13.36 20.12
N TYR A 333 -8.55 -12.45 19.66
CA TYR A 333 -8.14 -11.38 18.75
C TYR A 333 -7.29 -10.31 19.46
N GLU A 334 -7.39 -10.25 20.78
CA GLU A 334 -6.59 -9.42 21.67
C GLU A 334 -5.15 -9.93 21.81
N MET A 335 -4.91 -11.20 21.46
CA MET A 335 -3.57 -11.75 21.42
C MET A 335 -2.79 -11.11 20.27
N ASP A 336 -1.53 -10.80 20.57
CA ASP A 336 -0.63 -10.26 19.58
C ASP A 336 -0.51 -11.17 18.34
N ILE A 337 -0.43 -10.56 17.15
CA ILE A 337 -0.47 -11.29 15.89
C ILE A 337 0.72 -12.26 15.73
N ILE A 338 1.89 -11.90 16.25
CA ILE A 338 3.08 -12.77 16.23
C ILE A 338 2.85 -13.94 17.19
N GLU A 339 2.39 -13.69 18.41
CA GLU A 339 2.12 -14.74 19.41
C GLU A 339 1.10 -15.77 18.89
N ARG A 340 0.08 -15.32 18.16
CA ARG A 340 -0.89 -16.22 17.52
C ARG A 340 -0.23 -17.19 16.54
N ILE A 341 0.73 -16.72 15.74
CA ILE A 341 1.48 -17.58 14.81
C ILE A 341 2.43 -18.49 15.60
N ARG A 342 3.10 -17.97 16.65
CA ARG A 342 4.00 -18.72 17.52
C ARG A 342 3.31 -19.94 18.13
N GLU A 343 2.13 -19.79 18.71
CA GLU A 343 1.41 -20.92 19.33
C GLU A 343 1.12 -22.04 18.33
N ARG A 344 0.82 -21.72 17.07
CA ARG A 344 0.61 -22.74 16.03
C ARG A 344 1.89 -23.50 15.71
N TYR A 345 2.99 -22.77 15.62
CA TYR A 345 4.30 -23.32 15.30
C TYR A 345 4.80 -24.19 16.44
N GLU A 346 4.62 -23.73 17.68
CA GLU A 346 4.93 -24.51 18.88
C GLU A 346 4.11 -25.79 18.95
N ALA A 347 2.80 -25.73 18.69
CA ALA A 347 1.94 -26.91 18.69
C ALA A 347 2.42 -27.96 17.67
N LEU A 348 2.77 -27.52 16.46
CA LEU A 348 3.25 -28.42 15.42
C LEU A 348 4.61 -29.03 15.78
N LEU A 349 5.59 -28.22 16.19
CA LEU A 349 6.92 -28.70 16.56
C LEU A 349 6.91 -29.63 17.78
N LYS A 350 6.12 -29.30 18.80
CA LYS A 350 5.94 -30.15 19.98
C LYS A 350 5.35 -31.50 19.57
N GLY A 351 4.33 -31.50 18.73
CA GLY A 351 3.72 -32.72 18.22
C GLY A 351 4.73 -33.62 17.48
N VAL A 352 5.59 -33.04 16.65
CA VAL A 352 6.63 -33.80 15.95
C VAL A 352 7.66 -34.39 16.93
N ALA A 353 8.05 -33.65 17.97
CA ALA A 353 9.03 -34.10 18.96
C ALA A 353 8.48 -35.20 19.88
N ASP A 354 7.24 -35.06 20.35
CA ASP A 354 6.61 -35.99 21.31
C ASP A 354 6.36 -37.37 20.68
N VAL A 355 5.90 -37.42 19.42
CA VAL A 355 5.68 -38.68 18.67
C VAL A 355 7.00 -39.41 18.36
N GLY A 356 8.13 -38.70 18.34
CA GLY A 356 9.47 -39.30 18.24
C GLY A 356 9.84 -40.13 19.46
N ARG A 357 9.63 -39.59 20.66
CA ARG A 357 10.01 -40.23 21.93
C ARG A 357 9.16 -41.45 22.27
N SER A 358 7.86 -41.44 21.92
CA SER A 358 6.98 -42.59 22.20
C SER A 358 7.34 -43.84 21.38
N LYS A 359 7.83 -43.68 20.13
CA LYS A 359 8.21 -44.83 19.28
C LYS A 359 9.58 -45.42 19.62
N GLU A 360 10.49 -44.65 20.20
CA GLU A 360 11.78 -45.16 20.70
C GLU A 360 11.64 -45.93 22.02
N ALA A 361 10.69 -45.53 22.88
CA ALA A 361 10.37 -46.25 24.12
C ALA A 361 9.76 -47.64 23.83
N ASP A 362 8.85 -47.74 22.86
CA ASP A 362 8.22 -49.02 22.47
C ASP A 362 9.19 -50.00 21.77
N GLN A 363 10.34 -49.54 21.27
CA GLN A 363 11.35 -50.40 20.63
C GLN A 363 12.43 -50.93 21.59
N ASN A 364 12.53 -50.39 22.81
CA ASN A 364 13.52 -50.81 23.80
C ASN A 364 12.98 -51.81 24.83
N ASP A 365 11.68 -52.11 24.80
CA ASP A 365 10.98 -53.02 25.74
C ASP A 365 10.48 -54.33 25.08
N GLY A 366 10.92 -54.62 23.84
CA GLY A 366 10.60 -55.86 23.11
C GLY A 366 11.85 -56.58 22.63
#